data_AF-A0A7W4ISK0-F1
#
_entry.id   AF-A0A7W4ISK0-F1
#
_cell.length_a   1.000
_cell.length_b   1.000
_cell.length_c   1.000
_cell.angle_alpha   90.00
_cell.angle_beta   90.00
_cell.angle_gamma   90.00
#
_symmetry.space_group_name_H-M   'P 1'
#
loop_
_entity.id
_entity.type
_entity.pdbx_description
1 polymer ?
#
loop_
_entity_poly.entity_id
_entity_poly.type
_entity_poly.pdbx_seq_one_letter_code
_entity_poly.pdbx_strand_id
1 'polypeptide(L)' 'MSSRDKPTSGPGKQAYEARRAAKAGVSLDNWLARKEDARKAASTPAAQPNPVLAQARSVWRRLIERAHRPL' A
#
# COMPACT_ATOMS: atom_id res chain seq x y z
N MET A 1 -11.68 28.80 6.39
CA MET A 1 -11.97 27.42 6.82
C MET A 1 -11.98 26.51 5.60
N SER A 2 -10.93 25.73 5.35
CA SER A 2 -10.91 24.76 4.24
C SER A 2 -11.58 23.47 4.69
N SER A 3 -12.86 23.32 4.34
CA SER A 3 -13.59 22.06 4.47
C SER A 3 -12.93 21.02 3.56
N ARG A 4 -12.33 20.00 4.17
CA ARG A 4 -11.83 18.81 3.49
C ARG A 4 -13.04 18.04 2.98
N ASP A 5 -13.28 18.07 1.67
CA ASP A 5 -14.22 17.18 1.00
C ASP A 5 -13.87 15.72 1.37
N LYS A 6 -14.63 15.13 2.30
CA LYS A 6 -14.65 13.68 2.46
C LYS A 6 -15.29 13.15 1.20
N PRO A 7 -14.59 12.36 0.35
CA PRO A 7 -15.23 11.78 -0.82
C PRO A 7 -16.37 10.89 -0.32
N THR A 8 -17.60 11.28 -0.65
CA THR A 8 -18.81 10.52 -0.38
C THR A 8 -18.58 9.08 -0.80
N SER A 9 -18.59 8.18 0.18
CA SER A 9 -18.43 6.74 -0.02
C SER A 9 -19.61 6.24 -0.88
N GLY A 10 -19.44 6.24 -2.20
CA GLY A 10 -20.45 5.68 -3.11
C GLY A 10 -20.70 4.20 -2.80
N PRO A 11 -21.92 3.68 -3.03
CA PRO A 11 -22.34 2.32 -2.62
C PRO A 11 -21.41 1.20 -3.15
N GLY A 12 -20.81 1.39 -4.34
CA GLY A 12 -19.84 0.45 -4.89
C GLY A 12 -18.51 0.37 -4.11
N LYS A 13 -18.12 1.42 -3.39
CA LYS A 13 -16.88 1.44 -2.59
C LYS A 13 -17.04 0.63 -1.29
N GLN A 14 -18.20 0.70 -0.64
CA GLN A 14 -18.48 -0.10 0.56
C GLN A 14 -18.50 -1.60 0.26
N ALA A 15 -19.12 -2.03 -0.83
CA ALA A 15 -19.13 -3.44 -1.22
C ALA A 15 -17.71 -3.98 -1.49
N TYR A 16 -16.84 -3.15 -2.06
CA TYR A 16 -15.43 -3.48 -2.26
C TYR A 16 -14.68 -3.60 -0.93
N GLU A 17 -14.94 -2.71 0.02
CA GLU A 17 -14.30 -2.72 1.34
C GLU A 17 -14.82 -3.85 2.23
N ALA A 18 -16.09 -4.22 2.13
CA ALA A 18 -16.68 -5.37 2.82
C ALA A 18 -16.01 -6.68 2.38
N ARG A 19 -15.74 -6.85 1.08
CA ARG A 19 -15.00 -8.02 0.56
C ARG A 19 -13.57 -8.09 1.13
N ARG A 20 -12.94 -6.93 1.36
CA ARG A 20 -11.58 -6.86 1.92
C ARG A 20 -11.58 -7.10 3.43
N ALA A 21 -12.58 -6.57 4.14
CA ALA A 21 -12.81 -6.83 5.55
C ALA A 21 -13.04 -8.34 5.79
N ALA A 22 -13.89 -8.97 4.99
CA ALA A 22 -14.12 -10.42 5.02
C ALA A 22 -12.83 -11.22 4.72
N LYS A 23 -12.04 -10.81 3.72
CA LYS A 23 -10.73 -11.44 3.44
C LYS A 23 -9.75 -11.33 4.62
N ALA A 24 -9.81 -10.24 5.37
CA ALA A 24 -8.99 -10.01 6.55
C ALA A 24 -9.61 -10.58 7.84
N GLY A 25 -10.79 -11.21 7.77
CA GLY A 25 -11.49 -11.78 8.92
C GLY A 25 -11.96 -10.74 9.95
N VAL A 26 -12.18 -9.49 9.53
CA VAL A 26 -12.60 -8.40 10.43
C VAL A 26 -13.90 -7.75 9.94
N SER A 27 -14.58 -7.05 10.85
CA SER A 27 -15.75 -6.23 10.49
C SER A 27 -15.37 -5.04 9.60
N LEU A 28 -16.34 -4.53 8.84
CA LEU A 28 -16.13 -3.39 7.93
C LEU A 28 -15.64 -2.15 8.69
N ASP A 29 -16.22 -1.84 9.85
CA ASP A 29 -15.81 -0.69 10.66
C ASP A 29 -14.36 -0.81 11.15
N ASN A 30 -13.95 -1.99 11.60
CA ASN A 30 -12.56 -2.25 12.02
C ASN A 30 -11.58 -2.17 10.83
N TRP A 31 -12.01 -2.61 9.65
CA TRP A 31 -11.23 -2.48 8.42
C TRP A 31 -11.02 -1.02 8.02
N LEU A 32 -12.07 -0.19 8.14
CA LEU A 32 -12.00 1.23 7.87
C LEU A 32 -11.12 1.97 8.87
N ALA A 33 -11.25 1.67 10.17
CA ALA A 33 -10.42 2.25 11.22
C ALA A 33 -8.93 1.94 10.99
N ARG A 34 -8.58 0.67 10.72
CA ARG A 34 -7.21 0.26 10.40
C ARG A 34 -6.63 0.97 9.18
N LYS A 35 -7.45 1.27 8.18
CA LYS A 35 -7.01 1.97 6.97
C LYS A 35 -6.73 3.45 7.23
N GLU A 36 -7.54 4.10 8.07
CA GLU A 36 -7.30 5.46 8.52
C GLU A 36 -6.02 5.54 9.38
N ASP A 37 -5.80 4.56 10.26
CA ASP A 37 -4.56 4.46 11.04
C ASP A 37 -3.34 4.21 10.14
N ALA A 38 -3.47 3.33 9.13
CA ALA A 38 -2.42 3.09 8.15
C ALA A 38 -2.13 4.32 7.27
N ARG A 39 -3.14 5.12 6.91
CA ARG A 39 -2.94 6.39 6.20
C ARG A 39 -2.19 7.42 7.03
N LYS A 40 -2.51 7.51 8.33
CA LYS A 40 -1.79 8.36 9.28
C LYS A 40 -0.35 7.89 9.45
N ALA A 41 -0.12 6.58 9.55
CA ALA A 41 1.22 5.99 9.65
C ALA A 41 2.03 6.10 8.34
N ALA A 42 1.39 6.07 7.17
CA ALA A 42 2.07 6.25 5.88
C ALA A 42 2.53 7.70 5.61
N SER A 43 2.10 8.65 6.45
CA SER A 43 2.65 10.02 6.48
C SER A 43 3.95 10.10 7.30
N THR A 44 4.29 9.04 8.04
CA THR A 44 5.64 8.82 8.54
C THR A 44 6.44 8.18 7.39
N PRO A 45 7.61 8.73 7.00
CA PRO A 45 8.40 8.16 5.91
C PRO A 45 8.63 6.68 6.19
N ALA A 46 8.31 5.85 5.19
CA ALA A 46 8.53 4.41 5.25
C ALA A 46 9.92 4.13 5.81
N ALA A 47 9.98 3.26 6.81
CA ALA A 47 11.23 2.87 7.47
C ALA A 47 12.33 2.67 6.41
N GLN A 48 13.48 3.32 6.63
CA GLN A 48 14.63 3.32 5.75
C GLN A 48 14.84 1.92 5.18
N PRO A 49 14.86 1.74 3.85
CA PRO A 49 15.01 0.42 3.26
C PRO A 49 16.32 -0.18 3.77
N ASN A 50 16.27 -1.41 4.27
CA ASN A 50 17.46 -2.11 4.75
C ASN A 50 18.54 -2.04 3.65
N PRO A 51 19.71 -1.46 3.92
CA PRO A 51 20.73 -1.19 2.92
C PRO A 51 21.19 -2.48 2.22
N VAL A 52 21.19 -3.61 2.93
CA VAL A 52 21.54 -4.92 2.37
C VAL A 52 20.52 -5.37 1.32
N LEU A 53 19.23 -5.18 1.59
CA LEU A 53 18.16 -5.52 0.64
C LEU A 53 18.15 -4.58 -0.57
N ALA A 54 18.45 -3.29 -0.35
CA ALA A 54 18.58 -2.31 -1.43
C ALA A 54 19.76 -2.67 -2.37
N GLN A 55 20.90 -3.04 -1.80
CA GLN A 55 22.07 -3.46 -2.56
C GLN A 55 21.81 -4.77 -3.33
N ALA A 56 21.20 -5.78 -2.70
CA ALA A 56 20.84 -7.02 -3.35
C ALA A 56 19.90 -6.79 -4.56
N ARG A 57 18.86 -5.94 -4.40
CA ARG A 57 17.96 -5.57 -5.51
C ARG A 57 18.71 -4.94 -6.68
N SER A 58 19.69 -4.07 -6.40
CA SER A 58 20.48 -3.40 -7.45
C SER A 58 21.33 -4.38 -8.28
N VAL A 59 21.92 -5.39 -7.64
CA VAL A 59 22.77 -6.40 -8.30
C VAL A 59 21.92 -7.33 -9.15
N TRP A 60 20.80 -7.82 -8.61
CA TRP A 60 19.84 -8.66 -9.34
C TRP A 60 19.29 -7.95 -10.58
N ARG A 61 18.98 -6.66 -10.49
CA ARG A 61 18.50 -5.88 -11.64
C ARG A 61 19.52 -5.84 -12.77
N ARG A 62 20.80 -5.59 -12.44
CA ARG A 62 21.90 -5.58 -13.43
C ARG A 62 22.09 -6.95 -14.09
N LEU A 63 21.90 -8.04 -13.35
CA LEU A 63 22.00 -9.40 -13.88
C LEU A 63 20.90 -9.66 -14.92
N ILE A 64 19.66 -9.30 -14.60
CA ILE A 64 18.53 -9.43 -15.52
C ILE A 64 18.73 -8.53 -16.75
N GLU A 65 19.11 -7.27 -16.55
CA GLU A 65 19.41 -6.35 -17.66
C GLU A 65 20.49 -6.90 -18.60
N ARG A 66 21.52 -7.57 -18.06
CA ARG A 66 22.55 -8.23 -18.88
C ARG A 66 22.01 -9.44 -19.63
N ALA A 67 21.18 -10.26 -18.99
CA ALA A 67 20.57 -11.44 -19.62
C ALA A 67 19.61 -11.07 -20.76
N HIS A 68 18.97 -9.90 -20.68
CA HIS A 68 18.02 -9.41 -21.67
C HIS A 68 18.67 -8.57 -22.78
N ARG A 69 19.99 -8.35 -22.76
CA ARG A 69 20.67 -7.58 -23.80
C ARG A 69 21.15 -8.55 -24.90
N PRO A 70 20.52 -8.55 -26.09
CA PRO A 70 21.02 -9.35 -27.20
C PRO A 70 22.39 -8.80 -27.63
N LEU A 71 23.29 -9.72 -27.98
CA LEU A 71 24.65 -9.44 -28.47
C LEU A 71 24.61 -8.69 -29.82
#